data_AF-A0A412QYE6-F1
#
_entry.id   AF-A0A412QYE6-F1
#
_cell.length_a   1.000
_cell.length_b   1.000
_cell.length_c   1.000
_cell.angle_alpha   90.00
_cell.angle_beta   90.00
_cell.angle_gamma   90.00
#
_symmetry.space_group_name_H-M   'P 1'
#
loop_
_entity.id
_entity.type
_entity.pdbx_description
1 polymer ?
#
loop_
_entity_poly.entity_id
_entity_poly.type
_entity_poly.pdbx_seq_one_letter_code
_entity_poly.pdbx_strand_id
1 'polypeptide(L)' 'MNKIDLKLFRLLSDASQVTNEEMQDAYTHFMELVKTISQSKQSYSEIFRMLSITRIELDFLGTSPLCELEKK' A
#
# COMPACT_ATOMS: atom_id res chain seq x y z
N MET A 1 -3.49 -12.81 18.25
CA MET A 1 -4.05 -12.13 17.05
C MET A 1 -3.16 -10.94 16.79
N ASN A 2 -2.32 -10.99 15.74
CA ASN A 2 -1.37 -9.91 15.45
C ASN A 2 -2.19 -8.69 15.04
N LYS A 3 -2.10 -7.61 15.82
CA LYS A 3 -2.79 -6.35 15.54
C LYS A 3 -2.24 -5.82 14.22
N ILE A 4 -3.07 -5.80 13.19
CA ILE A 4 -2.70 -5.18 11.90
C ILE A 4 -2.44 -3.71 12.22
N ASP A 5 -1.21 -3.27 12.03
CA ASP A 5 -0.88 -1.86 12.22
C ASP A 5 -1.49 -1.06 11.06
N LEU A 6 -2.56 -0.34 11.38
CA LEU A 6 -3.36 0.43 10.44
C LEU A 6 -2.79 1.84 10.22
N LYS A 7 -1.63 2.18 10.78
CA LYS A 7 -1.07 3.53 10.70
C LYS A 7 -0.92 4.01 9.26
N LEU A 8 -0.36 3.19 8.36
CA LEU A 8 -0.22 3.53 6.94
C LEU A 8 -1.57 3.80 6.28
N PHE A 9 -2.55 2.90 6.47
CA PHE A 9 -3.90 3.07 5.91
C PHE A 9 -4.61 4.29 6.48
N ARG A 10 -4.42 4.59 7.77
CA ARG A 10 -4.97 5.78 8.41
C ARG A 10 -4.41 7.04 7.78
N LEU A 11 -3.09 7.12 7.61
CA LEU A 11 -2.44 8.27 6.97
C LEU A 11 -2.87 8.45 5.51
N LEU A 12 -3.07 7.35 4.77
CA LEU A 12 -3.58 7.39 3.40
C LEU A 12 -5.07 7.79 3.31
N SER A 13 -5.87 7.47 4.34
CA SER A 13 -7.30 7.79 4.38
C SER A 13 -7.62 9.17 4.92
N ASP A 14 -6.70 9.77 5.67
CA ASP A 14 -6.91 11.04 6.33
C ASP A 14 -6.68 12.18 5.32
N ALA A 15 -7.54 13.20 5.35
CA ALA A 15 -7.41 14.35 4.45
C ALA A 15 -6.39 15.39 4.97
N SER A 16 -5.73 15.09 6.09
CA SER A 16 -4.75 15.95 6.75
C SER A 16 -3.41 15.93 6.01
N GLN A 17 -2.68 17.04 6.10
CA GLN A 17 -1.35 17.13 5.51
C GLN A 17 -0.37 16.26 6.31
N VAL A 18 0.10 15.17 5.72
CA VAL A 18 1.07 14.26 6.31
C VAL A 18 2.46 14.59 5.81
N THR A 19 3.47 14.51 6.69
CA THR A 19 4.87 14.70 6.27
C THR A 19 5.43 13.44 5.58
N ASN A 20 6.43 13.62 4.72
CA ASN A 20 7.12 12.49 4.08
C ASN A 20 7.77 11.56 5.12
N GLU A 21 8.26 12.11 6.24
CA GLU A 21 8.87 11.33 7.32
C GLU A 21 7.84 10.43 8.02
N GLU A 22 6.67 10.95 8.35
CA GLU A 22 5.58 10.16 8.94
C GLU A 22 5.06 9.07 7.99
N MET A 23 4.96 9.38 6.70
CA MET A 23 4.61 8.38 5.68
C MET A 23 5.66 7.28 5.57
N GLN A 24 6.95 7.66 5.55
CA GLN A 24 8.05 6.71 5.45
C GLN A 24 8.13 5.78 6.68
N ASP A 25 7.94 6.33 7.87
CA ASP A 25 7.88 5.56 9.12
C ASP A 25 6.71 4.55 9.10
N ALA A 26 5.51 5.00 8.71
CA ALA A 26 4.35 4.14 8.63
C ALA A 26 4.49 3.03 7.57
N TYR A 27 5.08 3.35 6.42
CA TYR A 27 5.37 2.35 5.39
C TYR A 27 6.39 1.32 5.85
N THR A 28 7.45 1.75 6.54
CA THR A 28 8.50 0.86 7.06
C THR A 28 7.92 -0.14 8.06
N HIS A 29 7.14 0.32 9.04
CA HIS A 29 6.45 -0.55 10.00
C HIS A 29 5.48 -1.53 9.32
N PHE A 30 4.73 -1.08 8.31
CA PHE A 30 3.83 -1.95 7.54
C PHE A 30 4.60 -3.07 6.82
N MET A 31 5.74 -2.76 6.22
CA MET A 31 6.57 -3.75 5.52
C MET A 31 7.19 -4.78 6.47
N GLU A 32 7.57 -4.38 7.69
CA GLU A 32 8.02 -5.31 8.72
C GLU A 32 6.91 -6.27 9.13
N LEU A 33 5.68 -5.77 9.35
CA LEU A 33 4.53 -6.61 9.65
C LEU A 33 4.25 -7.62 8.52
N VAL A 34 4.27 -7.16 7.26
CA VAL A 34 4.12 -8.02 6.08
C VAL A 34 5.20 -9.11 6.07
N LYS A 35 6.45 -8.74 6.34
CA LYS A 35 7.58 -9.68 6.41
C LYS A 35 7.38 -10.72 7.51
N THR A 36 6.93 -10.31 8.70
CA THR A 36 6.66 -11.22 9.81
C THR A 36 5.52 -12.18 9.51
N ILE A 37 4.40 -11.68 8.98
CA ILE A 37 3.24 -12.55 8.67
C ILE A 37 3.63 -13.54 7.56
N SER A 38 4.32 -13.06 6.52
CA SER A 38 4.71 -13.86 5.35
C SER A 38 5.75 -14.96 5.63
N GLN A 39 6.27 -15.08 6.86
CA GLN A 39 7.13 -16.21 7.24
C GLN A 39 6.40 -17.56 7.19
N SER A 40 5.06 -17.58 7.24
CA SER A 40 4.31 -18.81 6.99
C SER A 40 4.08 -19.01 5.49
N LYS A 41 4.39 -20.20 4.96
CA LYS A 41 4.39 -20.51 3.52
C LYS A 41 3.03 -20.26 2.85
N GLN A 42 1.93 -20.50 3.57
CA GLN A 42 0.57 -20.22 3.10
C GLN A 42 0.29 -18.72 3.03
N SER A 43 0.66 -17.96 4.06
CA SER A 43 0.47 -16.50 4.09
C SER A 43 1.34 -15.74 3.09
N TYR A 44 2.54 -16.25 2.75
CA TYR A 44 3.40 -15.60 1.76
C TYR A 44 2.71 -15.49 0.39
N SER A 45 2.12 -16.59 -0.09
CA SER A 45 1.45 -16.62 -1.39
C SER A 45 0.22 -15.70 -1.41
N GLU A 46 -0.57 -15.69 -0.34
CA GLU A 46 -1.75 -14.83 -0.20
C GLU A 46 -1.37 -13.35 -0.17
N ILE A 47 -0.35 -12.98 0.62
CA ILE A 47 0.15 -11.60 0.71
C ILE A 47 0.75 -11.15 -0.61
N PHE A 48 1.59 -11.96 -1.24
CA PHE A 48 2.19 -11.65 -2.53
C PHE A 48 1.13 -11.40 -3.61
N ARG A 49 0.09 -12.23 -3.64
CA ARG A 49 -1.04 -12.04 -4.56
C ARG A 49 -1.78 -10.73 -4.29
N MET A 50 -2.07 -10.43 -3.02
CA MET A 50 -2.75 -9.20 -2.63
C MET A 50 -1.94 -7.95 -3.02
N LEU A 51 -0.64 -7.91 -2.70
CA LEU A 51 0.24 -6.80 -3.07
C LEU A 51 0.36 -6.61 -4.59
N SER A 52 0.40 -7.72 -5.35
CA SER A 52 0.45 -7.68 -6.81
C SER A 52 -0.82 -7.06 -7.40
N ILE A 53 -1.99 -7.42 -6.87
CA ILE A 53 -3.27 -6.84 -7.27
C ILE A 53 -3.32 -5.36 -6.93
N THR A 54 -2.98 -4.97 -5.70
CA THR A 54 -2.97 -3.56 -5.28
C THR A 54 -2.04 -2.71 -6.16
N ARG A 55 -0.87 -3.23 -6.54
CA ARG A 55 0.04 -2.52 -7.47
C ARG A 55 -0.62 -2.28 -8.82
N ILE A 56 -1.26 -3.29 -9.41
CA ILE A 56 -1.95 -3.17 -10.70
C ILE A 56 -3.10 -2.16 -10.60
N GLU A 57 -3.87 -2.19 -9.52
CA GLU A 57 -4.96 -1.24 -9.28
C GLU A 57 -4.45 0.19 -9.13
N LEU A 58 -3.35 0.39 -8.40
CA LEU A 58 -2.71 1.70 -8.26
C LEU A 58 -2.12 2.20 -9.58
N ASP A 59 -1.47 1.34 -10.36
CA ASP A 59 -0.97 1.67 -11.70
C ASP A 59 -2.14 2.04 -12.64
N PHE A 60 -3.26 1.33 -12.57
CA PHE A 60 -4.48 1.65 -13.31
C PHE A 60 -5.05 3.01 -12.89
N LEU A 61 -5.18 3.28 -11.59
CA LEU A 61 -5.65 4.57 -11.08
C LEU A 61 -4.70 5.73 -11.46
N GLY A 62 -3.38 5.50 -11.43
CA GLY A 62 -2.38 6.48 -11.85
C GLY A 62 -2.37 6.77 -13.35
N THR A 63 -2.80 5.81 -14.17
CA THR A 63 -2.92 5.96 -15.63
C THR A 63 -4.31 6.46 -16.07
N SER A 64 -5.28 6.55 -15.15
CA SER A 64 -6.70 6.75 -15.44
C SER A 64 -7.17 8.17 -15.84
N PRO A 65 -6.32 9.22 -15.97
CA PRO A 65 -6.72 10.30 -16.89
C PRO A 65 -5.61 10.93 -17.74
N LEU A 66 -4.40 10.36 -17.84
CA LEU A 66 -3.38 10.92 -18.75
C LEU A 66 -3.68 10.65 -20.24
N CYS A 67 -4.51 9.66 -20.58
CA CYS A 67 -4.90 9.39 -21.97
C CYS A 67 -5.97 10.35 -22.54
N GLU A 68 -6.63 11.16 -21.71
CA GLU A 68 -7.66 12.12 -22.16
C GLU A 68 -7.08 13.50 -22.52
N LEU A 69 -5.82 13.81 -22.15
CA LEU A 69 -5.24 15.15 -22.29
C LEU A 69 -4.30 15.35 -23.50
N GLU A 70 -3.94 14.29 -24.24
CA GLU A 70 -3.14 14.40 -25.47
C GLU A 70 -3.98 14.59 -26.76
N LYS A 71 -5.26 14.93 -26.63
CA LYS A 71 -6.15 15.22 -27.77
C LYS A 71 -6.63 16.68 -27.83
N LYS A 72 -5.72 17.65 -27.68
CA LYS A 72 -6.04 19.05 -28.00
C LYS A 72 -4.97 19.73 -28.84
#